data_AF-A0A9X3ZTN5-F1
#
_entry.id   AF-A0A9X3ZTN5-F1
#
_cell.length_a   1.000
_cell.length_b   1.000
_cell.length_c   1.000
_cell.angle_alpha   90.00
_cell.angle_beta   90.00
_cell.angle_gamma   90.00
#
_symmetry.space_group_name_H-M   'P 1'
#
loop_
_entity.id
_entity.type
_entity.pdbx_description
1 polymer ?
#
loop_
_entity_poly.entity_id
_entity_poly.type
_entity_poly.pdbx_seq_one_letter_code
_entity_poly.pdbx_strand_id
1 'polypeptide(L)'
;MEIEPMAGQRDLLMQIVDITLPVSDRATVGDGLQYLLRHSGYRLCAPSGDSAMLYALPLPAAHVHLGPTTLLSALLAMSGNAWLLDVDHTQREVCFRRAEAVSADTATPGTDETDGRIAPIEAAPAHSHSEQLP
;
A
#
# COMPACT_ATOMS: atom_id res chain seq x y z
N MET A 1 -32.33 -15.38 -16.95
CA MET A 1 -30.98 -14.80 -16.80
C MET A 1 -30.84 -14.55 -15.31
N GLU A 2 -30.23 -15.47 -14.58
CA GLU A 2 -29.91 -15.27 -13.16
C GLU A 2 -28.81 -14.22 -13.10
N ILE A 3 -29.11 -13.06 -12.52
CA ILE A 3 -28.09 -12.04 -12.23
C ILE A 3 -27.47 -12.45 -10.91
N GLU A 4 -26.39 -13.23 -10.98
CA GLU A 4 -25.55 -13.48 -9.83
C GLU A 4 -24.91 -12.16 -9.38
N PRO A 5 -25.01 -11.80 -8.08
CA PRO A 5 -24.33 -10.63 -7.55
C PRO A 5 -22.84 -10.69 -7.87
N MET A 6 -22.26 -9.56 -8.26
CA MET A 6 -20.80 -9.44 -8.37
C MET A 6 -20.17 -9.83 -7.02
N ALA A 7 -19.01 -10.49 -7.02
CA ALA A 7 -18.36 -10.94 -5.79
C ALA A 7 -18.25 -9.83 -4.73
N GLY A 8 -17.98 -8.59 -5.16
CA GLY A 8 -17.95 -7.38 -4.32
C GLY A 8 -19.26 -7.01 -3.59
N GLN A 9 -20.42 -7.49 -4.06
CA GLN A 9 -21.71 -7.27 -3.41
C GLN A 9 -21.96 -8.27 -2.27
N ARG A 10 -21.38 -9.47 -2.36
CA ARG A 10 -21.45 -10.51 -1.31
C ARG A 10 -20.31 -10.31 -0.30
N ASP A 11 -19.09 -10.11 -0.81
CA ASP A 11 -17.91 -9.75 -0.04
C ASP A 11 -17.52 -8.30 -0.35
N LEU A 12 -17.91 -7.40 0.55
CA LEU A 12 -17.66 -5.97 0.39
C LEU A 12 -16.17 -5.62 0.30
N LEU A 13 -15.23 -6.46 0.77
CA LEU A 13 -13.79 -6.16 0.59
C LEU A 13 -13.30 -6.47 -0.83
N MET A 14 -14.06 -7.23 -1.61
CA MET A 14 -13.74 -7.56 -3.00
C MET A 14 -14.38 -6.60 -4.00
N GLN A 15 -15.03 -5.54 -3.54
CA GLN A 15 -15.53 -4.48 -4.41
C GLN A 15 -14.36 -3.77 -5.12
N ILE A 16 -14.59 -3.39 -6.38
CA ILE A 16 -13.62 -2.60 -7.14
C ILE A 16 -13.72 -1.15 -6.70
N VAL A 17 -12.57 -0.56 -6.40
CA VAL A 17 -12.41 0.85 -6.06
C VAL A 17 -11.44 1.51 -7.03
N ASP A 18 -11.71 2.77 -7.33
CA ASP A 18 -10.83 3.66 -8.06
C ASP A 18 -10.88 5.02 -7.36
N ILE A 19 -9.85 5.29 -6.56
CA ILE A 19 -9.86 6.39 -5.59
C ILE A 19 -8.70 7.34 -5.86
N THR A 20 -9.04 8.62 -5.90
CA THR A 20 -8.10 9.73 -5.74
C THR A 20 -8.27 10.34 -4.36
N LEU A 21 -7.22 10.28 -3.55
CA LEU A 21 -7.17 10.90 -2.23
C LEU A 21 -6.96 12.42 -2.37
N PRO A 22 -7.59 13.23 -1.51
CA PRO A 22 -7.35 14.68 -1.47
C PRO A 22 -5.91 14.90 -1.01
N VAL A 23 -5.17 15.63 -1.84
CA VAL A 23 -3.76 15.94 -1.55
C VAL A 23 -3.71 17.00 -0.45
N SER A 24 -2.99 16.70 0.62
CA SER A 24 -2.65 17.63 1.69
C SER A 24 -1.26 17.31 2.21
N ASP A 25 -0.47 18.35 2.50
CA ASP A 25 0.90 18.21 3.02
C ASP A 25 0.98 17.47 4.37
N ARG A 26 -0.17 17.33 5.05
CA ARG A 26 -0.29 16.64 6.35
C ARG A 26 -1.14 15.37 6.27
N ALA A 27 -1.48 14.91 5.07
CA ALA A 27 -2.23 13.67 4.92
C ALA A 27 -1.43 12.49 5.49
N THR A 28 -2.09 11.68 6.28
CA THR A 28 -1.52 10.50 6.90
C THR A 28 -2.04 9.21 6.25
N VAL A 29 -1.35 8.09 6.51
CA VAL A 29 -1.85 6.75 6.16
C VAL A 29 -3.23 6.52 6.80
N GLY A 30 -3.45 6.97 8.04
CA GLY A 30 -4.76 6.89 8.70
C GLY A 30 -5.85 7.66 7.96
N ASP A 31 -5.55 8.85 7.41
CA ASP A 31 -6.49 9.61 6.59
C ASP A 31 -6.82 8.88 5.29
N GLY A 32 -5.80 8.31 4.63
CA GLY A 32 -5.96 7.50 3.43
C GLY A 32 -6.84 6.28 3.67
N LEU A 33 -6.61 5.54 4.76
CA LEU A 33 -7.37 4.34 5.12
C LEU A 33 -8.83 4.69 5.41
N GLN A 34 -9.07 5.76 6.18
CA GLN A 34 -10.43 6.24 6.45
C GLN A 34 -11.15 6.66 5.16
N TYR A 35 -10.45 7.33 4.25
CA TYR A 35 -11.01 7.74 2.97
C TYR A 35 -11.38 6.52 2.11
N LEU A 36 -10.46 5.55 2.00
CA LEU A 36 -10.61 4.33 1.21
C LEU A 36 -11.82 3.50 1.67
N LEU A 37 -12.12 3.50 2.97
CA LEU A 37 -13.25 2.78 3.54
C LEU A 37 -14.60 3.50 3.38
N ARG A 38 -14.65 4.73 2.87
CA ARG A 38 -15.93 5.44 2.70
C ARG A 38 -16.85 4.72 1.74
N HIS A 39 -18.12 4.65 2.12
CA HIS A 39 -19.18 3.95 1.37
C HIS A 39 -18.97 2.44 1.22
N SER A 40 -17.92 1.86 1.80
CA SER A 40 -17.67 0.40 1.74
C SER A 40 -18.55 -0.41 2.70
N GLY A 41 -19.11 0.24 3.72
CA GLY A 41 -19.78 -0.41 4.85
C GLY A 41 -18.85 -0.85 5.97
N TYR A 42 -17.52 -0.73 5.81
CA TYR A 42 -16.53 -0.91 6.87
C TYR A 42 -16.05 0.44 7.43
N ARG A 43 -15.57 0.42 8.67
CA ARG A 43 -14.88 1.54 9.33
C ARG A 43 -13.49 1.13 9.80
N LEU A 44 -12.57 2.10 9.85
CA LEU A 44 -11.26 1.88 10.45
C LEU A 44 -11.41 1.80 11.97
N CYS A 45 -10.71 0.87 12.61
CA CYS A 45 -10.67 0.84 14.06
C CYS A 45 -9.95 2.05 14.66
N ALA A 46 -10.30 2.40 15.89
CA ALA A 46 -9.63 3.49 16.58
C ALA A 46 -8.12 3.21 16.72
N PRO A 47 -7.26 4.24 16.58
CA PRO A 47 -5.82 4.09 16.78
C PRO A 47 -5.53 3.53 18.17
N SER A 48 -4.87 2.38 18.24
CA SER A 48 -4.53 1.71 19.49
C SER A 48 -3.27 0.87 19.36
N GLY A 49 -2.39 0.93 20.36
CA GLY A 49 -1.12 0.20 20.34
C GLY A 49 -0.31 0.47 19.06
N ASP A 50 0.07 -0.60 18.36
CA ASP A 50 0.84 -0.52 17.13
C ASP A 50 0.12 0.22 16.00
N SER A 51 -1.21 0.05 15.85
CA SER A 51 -1.95 0.65 14.72
C SER A 51 -1.87 2.18 14.73
N ALA A 52 -1.76 2.80 15.91
CA ALA A 52 -1.55 4.23 16.04
C ALA A 52 -0.24 4.70 15.36
N MET A 53 0.81 3.85 15.37
CA MET A 53 2.05 4.16 14.68
C MET A 53 1.88 4.15 13.16
N LEU A 54 1.20 3.13 12.60
CA LEU A 54 0.90 3.08 11.17
C LEU A 54 0.10 4.30 10.73
N TYR A 55 -0.97 4.61 11.46
CA TYR A 55 -1.92 5.64 11.06
C TYR A 55 -1.29 7.03 11.07
N ALA A 56 -0.29 7.28 11.92
CA ALA A 56 0.41 8.55 11.99
C ALA A 56 1.50 8.73 10.91
N LEU A 57 1.83 7.69 10.13
CA LEU A 57 2.81 7.82 9.06
C LEU A 57 2.32 8.77 7.96
N PRO A 58 3.22 9.55 7.34
CA PRO A 58 2.85 10.39 6.22
C PRO A 58 2.33 9.55 5.05
N LEU A 59 1.31 10.04 4.36
CA LEU A 59 0.75 9.37 3.19
C LEU A 59 1.79 9.35 2.05
N PRO A 60 2.19 8.18 1.54
CA PRO A 60 3.10 8.11 0.40
C PRO A 60 2.47 8.70 -0.86
N ALA A 61 3.26 9.44 -1.66
CA ALA A 61 2.78 10.05 -2.90
C ALA A 61 2.19 9.02 -3.89
N ALA A 62 2.75 7.81 -3.91
CA ALA A 62 2.26 6.70 -4.73
C ALA A 62 0.85 6.24 -4.33
N HIS A 63 0.39 6.50 -3.10
CA HIS A 63 -0.93 6.11 -2.63
C HIS A 63 -2.01 7.18 -2.87
N VAL A 64 -1.65 8.35 -3.43
CA VAL A 64 -2.65 9.40 -3.75
C VAL A 64 -3.67 8.90 -4.76
N HIS A 65 -3.27 8.00 -5.67
CA HIS A 65 -4.15 7.36 -6.63
C HIS A 65 -4.07 5.85 -6.44
N LEU A 66 -5.21 5.23 -6.16
CA LEU A 66 -5.34 3.79 -5.96
C LEU A 66 -6.46 3.27 -6.86
N GLY A 67 -6.13 2.57 -7.95
CA GLY A 67 -7.14 1.93 -8.80
C GLY A 67 -6.71 1.63 -10.23
N PRO A 68 -7.55 0.89 -10.99
CA PRO A 68 -8.70 0.10 -10.53
C PRO A 68 -8.23 -1.19 -9.83
N THR A 69 -8.66 -1.42 -8.60
CA THR A 69 -8.27 -2.59 -7.80
C THR A 69 -9.35 -2.96 -6.78
N THR A 70 -9.19 -4.05 -6.02
CA THR A 70 -10.14 -4.38 -4.94
C THR A 70 -9.87 -3.53 -3.70
N LEU A 71 -10.91 -3.26 -2.90
CA LEU A 71 -10.77 -2.58 -1.61
C LEU A 71 -9.73 -3.28 -0.71
N LEU A 72 -9.76 -4.61 -0.65
CA LEU A 72 -8.76 -5.41 0.07
C LEU A 72 -7.33 -5.12 -0.40
N SER A 73 -7.10 -5.14 -1.72
CA SER A 73 -5.76 -4.90 -2.29
C SER A 73 -5.27 -3.49 -2.00
N ALA A 74 -6.16 -2.49 -2.08
CA ALA A 74 -5.84 -1.11 -1.74
C ALA A 74 -5.49 -0.95 -0.25
N LEU A 75 -6.23 -1.62 0.65
CA LEU A 75 -5.94 -1.60 2.11
C LEU A 75 -4.55 -2.19 2.41
N LEU A 76 -4.22 -3.33 1.79
CA LEU A 76 -2.93 -4.00 1.95
C LEU A 76 -1.78 -3.18 1.35
N ALA A 77 -1.98 -2.56 0.18
CA ALA A 77 -0.99 -1.68 -0.43
C ALA A 77 -0.70 -0.47 0.48
N MET A 78 -1.76 0.11 1.07
CA MET A 78 -1.63 1.28 1.93
C MET A 78 -0.91 0.99 3.25
N SER A 79 -1.10 -0.20 3.83
CA SER A 79 -0.42 -0.59 5.07
C SER A 79 1.02 -1.07 4.84
N GLY A 80 1.29 -1.70 3.70
CA GLY A 80 2.54 -2.39 3.43
C GLY A 80 2.66 -3.73 4.14
N ASN A 81 3.72 -4.47 3.83
CA ASN A 81 3.99 -5.85 4.23
C ASN A 81 4.39 -6.04 5.71
N ALA A 82 4.76 -4.97 6.41
CA ALA A 82 5.05 -5.03 7.84
C ALA A 82 3.78 -5.15 8.71
N TRP A 83 2.60 -5.11 8.09
CA TRP A 83 1.30 -5.09 8.75
C TRP A 83 0.40 -6.19 8.20
N LEU A 84 -0.35 -6.81 9.11
CA LEU A 84 -1.43 -7.74 8.82
C LEU A 84 -2.75 -7.00 8.96
N LEU A 85 -3.65 -7.25 8.00
CA LEU A 85 -5.03 -6.78 8.03
C LEU A 85 -5.88 -7.73 8.88
N ASP A 86 -6.60 -7.18 9.84
CA ASP A 86 -7.60 -7.89 10.63
C ASP A 86 -8.99 -7.31 10.35
N VAL A 87 -9.98 -8.16 10.13
CA VAL A 87 -11.31 -7.76 9.68
C VAL A 87 -12.37 -8.38 10.59
N ASP A 88 -13.06 -7.53 11.33
CA ASP A 88 -14.27 -7.92 12.03
C ASP A 88 -15.49 -7.70 11.13
N HIS A 89 -15.98 -8.77 10.52
CA HIS A 89 -17.17 -8.73 9.66
C HIS A 89 -18.47 -8.43 10.43
N THR A 90 -18.51 -8.70 11.74
CA THR A 90 -19.69 -8.47 12.59
C THR A 90 -19.78 -7.01 12.98
N GLN A 91 -18.69 -6.43 13.47
CA GLN A 91 -18.60 -5.00 13.83
C GLN A 91 -18.32 -4.09 12.62
N ARG A 92 -18.11 -4.69 11.45
CA ARG A 92 -17.73 -4.03 10.20
C ARG A 92 -16.52 -3.13 10.40
N GLU A 93 -15.48 -3.68 11.03
CA GLU A 93 -14.28 -2.95 11.38
C GLU A 93 -13.04 -3.55 10.71
N VAL A 94 -12.12 -2.69 10.30
CA VAL A 94 -10.81 -3.06 9.75
C VAL A 94 -9.73 -2.52 10.69
N CYS A 95 -8.83 -3.40 11.10
CA CYS A 95 -7.68 -3.11 11.94
C CYS A 95 -6.37 -3.57 11.30
N PHE A 96 -5.27 -3.06 11.86
CA PHE A 96 -3.93 -3.44 11.47
C PHE A 96 -3.12 -3.84 12.70
N ARG A 97 -2.38 -4.95 12.57
CA ARG A 97 -1.46 -5.47 13.59
C ARG A 97 -0.11 -5.71 12.94
N ARG A 98 0.99 -5.58 13.68
CA ARG A 98 2.32 -5.88 13.12
C ARG A 98 2.39 -7.34 12.68
N ALA A 99 3.01 -7.58 11.54
CA ALA A 99 3.45 -8.91 11.18
C ALA A 99 4.53 -9.35 12.17
N GLU A 100 4.39 -10.55 12.73
CA GLU A 100 5.49 -11.14 13.49
C GLU A 100 6.67 -11.36 12.52
N ALA A 101 7.87 -10.97 12.95
CA ALA A 101 9.05 -11.35 12.21
C ALA A 101 9.14 -12.87 12.26
N VAL A 102 8.86 -13.53 11.14
CA VAL A 102 9.29 -14.91 10.96
C VAL A 102 10.80 -14.86 11.08
N SER A 103 11.33 -15.28 12.22
CA SER A 103 12.76 -15.52 12.36
C SER A 103 13.11 -16.51 11.25
N ALA A 104 13.90 -16.05 10.28
CA ALA A 104 14.54 -16.91 9.31
C ALA A 104 15.63 -17.73 10.02
N ASP A 105 15.25 -18.49 11.04
CA ASP A 105 16.08 -19.54 11.63
C ASP A 105 15.54 -20.87 11.13
N THR A 106 15.70 -21.07 9.83
CA THR A 106 15.84 -22.41 9.27
C THR A 106 16.93 -22.32 8.22
N ALA A 107 18.14 -22.03 8.69
CA ALA A 107 19.34 -22.27 7.92
C ALA A 107 19.46 -23.79 7.70
N THR A 108 19.20 -24.23 6.48
CA THR A 108 20.00 -25.33 5.90
C THR A 108 21.05 -24.66 5.01
N PRO A 109 22.35 -24.89 5.22
CA PRO A 109 23.40 -24.30 4.41
C PRO A 109 23.53 -25.04 3.07
N GLY A 110 23.70 -24.30 1.97
CA GLY A 110 23.88 -24.92 0.65
C GLY A 110 24.10 -23.92 -0.49
N THR A 111 25.28 -23.29 -0.47
CA THR A 111 26.13 -22.89 -1.62
C THR A 111 25.61 -21.97 -2.73
N ASP A 112 26.45 -20.95 -2.97
CA ASP A 112 26.73 -20.22 -4.23
C ASP A 112 25.96 -18.93 -4.53
N GLU A 113 26.39 -17.88 -3.85
CA GLU A 113 26.91 -16.63 -4.42
C GLU A 113 26.82 -16.48 -5.96
N THR A 114 25.95 -15.57 -6.43
CA THR A 114 26.28 -14.67 -7.54
C THR A 114 25.63 -13.30 -7.32
N ASP A 115 26.44 -12.40 -6.80
CA ASP A 115 26.48 -10.93 -6.91
C ASP A 115 25.29 -10.25 -7.64
N GLY A 116 24.32 -9.76 -6.87
CA GLY A 116 23.25 -8.86 -7.31
C GLY A 116 23.69 -7.40 -7.37
N ARG A 117 24.87 -7.10 -7.92
CA ARG A 117 25.31 -5.72 -8.15
C ARG A 117 24.53 -5.12 -9.32
N ILE A 118 23.58 -4.25 -8.99
CA ILE A 118 22.99 -3.33 -9.97
C ILE A 118 24.09 -2.33 -10.37
N ALA A 119 24.53 -2.40 -11.62
CA ALA A 119 25.51 -1.45 -12.16
C ALA A 119 24.95 -0.01 -12.14
N PRO A 120 25.77 1.01 -11.87
CA PRO A 120 25.35 2.40 -12.01
C PRO A 120 25.02 2.72 -13.46
N ILE A 121 23.97 3.51 -13.66
CA ILE A 121 23.60 4.06 -14.96
C ILE A 121 24.70 5.08 -15.33
N GLU A 122 25.55 4.77 -16.32
CA GLU A 122 26.49 5.77 -16.84
C GLU A 122 25.71 6.91 -17.51
N ALA A 123 25.97 8.13 -17.03
CA ALA A 123 25.44 9.34 -17.64
C ALA A 123 26.11 9.58 -19.00
N ALA A 124 25.30 9.79 -20.04
CA ALA A 124 25.76 10.18 -21.36
C ALA A 124 26.58 11.48 -21.31
N PRO A 125 27.61 11.64 -22.18
CA PRO A 125 28.44 12.84 -22.15
C PRO A 125 27.63 14.05 -22.66
N ALA A 126 27.79 15.18 -21.97
CA ALA A 126 27.31 16.46 -22.41
C ALA A 126 28.03 16.89 -23.70
N HIS A 127 27.29 17.08 -24.80
CA HIS A 127 27.81 17.78 -25.96
C HIS A 127 28.02 19.25 -25.62
N SER A 128 29.28 19.66 -25.50
CA SER A 128 29.67 21.05 -25.38
C SER A 128 29.51 21.74 -26.74
N HIS A 129 28.42 22.49 -26.92
CA HIS A 129 28.34 23.49 -27.99
C HIS A 129 29.18 24.70 -27.57
N SER A 130 30.43 24.76 -28.04
CA SER A 130 31.20 26.00 -28.02
C SER A 130 30.70 26.92 -29.13
N GLU A 131 29.99 27.95 -28.70
CA GLU A 131 29.70 29.17 -29.44
C GLU A 131 31.01 29.90 -29.77
N GLN A 132 31.27 30.19 -31.05
CA GLN A 132 32.29 31.18 -31.41
C GLN A 132 31.91 31.88 -32.73
N LEU A 133 31.39 33.09 -32.60
CA LEU A 133 31.40 34.16 -33.61
C LEU A 133 32.80 34.85 -33.57
N PRO A 134 33.30 35.46 -34.65
CA PRO A 134 32.68 36.62 -35.32
C PRO A 134 32.38 36.42 -36.81
#